data_AF-A0A517ZT47-F1
#
_entry.id   AF-A0A517ZT47-F1
#
_cell.length_a   1.000
_cell.length_b   1.000
_cell.length_c   1.000
_cell.angle_alpha   90.00
_cell.angle_beta   90.00
_cell.angle_gamma   90.00
#
_symmetry.space_group_name_H-M   'P 1'
#
loop_
_entity.id
_entity.type
_entity.pdbx_description
1 polymer ?
#
loop_
_entity_poly.entity_id
_entity_poly.type
_entity_poly.pdbx_seq_one_letter_code
_entity_poly.pdbx_strand_id
1 'polypeptide(L)'
;MKNCMFRRHQLILIATALLLLSWPQPSVRADFLEVRVPGSNLTIVLEGRVQKGRTVRLSHKFGTLYFDNNDVTEVYEVPTNTTLFGRMAAKARANKDADALFEAAKWALKHALLHQFYQGIEQTLDIDPDHPAALRAKALKEQIDVPLPESDEEEERLRRILNRPNFNVERSNHFILLHDTNPAGEMLKIAGARRRPPRAKERLRLLEDVYETFLFMFIVEGVEIDIPQERLQVLLFKENQDYLDFSKSLNPALASAVGFWDPTRNVSVFYDNATDELYQAVQESMEKLQEQKEQAVRTRSRAAKTIVRNTNTLQVMFSAAQERSDIKVVTHEATHQLAGNTGLLPRHVRIPNWAHEGLATYFEAPAEATWSGVGAVNKDRLDKYRALAEDVDHSNIDFIVTDQIFMLAGSHNARLHAYGQAWALTHFLMENHFPEFVKYYALLAQMPPDITLNPEVLLEIFDRAFGEDRKTMTMEWRAYMRGLKTDFEIATEKEKEDDE
;
A
#
# COMPACT_ATOMS: atom_id res chain seq x y z
N MET A 1 46.53 -37.80 36.07
CA MET A 1 45.18 -37.64 35.46
C MET A 1 44.57 -36.24 35.70
N LYS A 2 45.28 -35.15 35.39
CA LYS A 2 44.70 -33.78 35.44
C LYS A 2 45.01 -32.87 34.24
N ASN A 3 45.81 -33.32 33.26
CA ASN A 3 46.18 -32.50 32.09
C ASN A 3 45.51 -32.92 30.75
N CYS A 4 44.57 -33.87 30.77
CA CYS A 4 43.89 -34.32 29.53
C CYS A 4 42.48 -33.73 29.35
N MET A 5 41.89 -33.10 30.38
CA MET A 5 40.53 -32.55 30.32
C MET A 5 40.47 -31.08 29.84
N PHE A 6 41.54 -30.31 30.02
CA PHE A 6 41.56 -28.87 29.68
C PHE A 6 41.73 -28.59 28.17
N ARG A 7 42.37 -29.49 27.41
CA ARG A 7 42.51 -29.32 25.96
C ARG A 7 41.25 -29.66 25.16
N ARG A 8 40.33 -30.46 25.70
CA ARG A 8 39.06 -30.76 25.01
C ARG A 8 38.04 -29.62 25.09
N HIS A 9 38.08 -28.78 26.12
CA HIS A 9 37.14 -27.66 26.25
C HIS A 9 37.55 -26.42 25.43
N GLN A 10 38.85 -26.17 25.23
CA GLN A 10 39.29 -25.06 24.34
C GLN A 10 39.17 -25.38 22.85
N LEU A 11 39.32 -26.65 22.44
CA LEU A 11 39.11 -27.06 21.05
C LEU A 11 37.62 -27.09 20.65
N ILE A 12 36.71 -27.33 21.60
CA ILE A 12 35.27 -27.30 21.33
C ILE A 12 34.75 -25.86 21.24
N LEU A 13 35.31 -24.92 22.03
CA LEU A 13 34.95 -23.49 21.98
C LEU A 13 35.47 -22.77 20.72
N ILE A 14 36.64 -23.15 20.20
CA ILE A 14 37.16 -22.58 18.94
C ILE A 14 36.46 -23.21 17.72
N ALA A 15 36.04 -24.47 17.80
CA ALA A 15 35.24 -25.11 16.74
C ALA A 15 33.79 -24.61 16.69
N THR A 16 33.19 -24.20 17.82
CA THR A 16 31.85 -23.55 17.83
C THR A 16 31.90 -22.08 17.43
N ALA A 17 33.01 -21.37 17.65
CA ALA A 17 33.19 -19.99 17.19
C ALA A 17 33.50 -19.88 15.68
N LEU A 18 34.11 -20.90 15.07
CA LEU A 18 34.41 -20.93 13.63
C LEU A 18 33.33 -21.58 12.76
N LEU A 19 32.34 -22.27 13.35
CA LEU A 19 31.15 -22.79 12.64
C LEU A 19 29.96 -21.82 12.64
N LEU A 20 30.07 -20.67 13.34
CA LEU A 20 29.07 -19.58 13.31
C LEU A 20 29.41 -18.47 12.31
N LEU A 21 30.53 -18.58 11.58
CA LEU A 21 30.97 -17.59 10.58
C LEU A 21 30.82 -18.03 9.13
N SER A 22 30.12 -19.13 8.86
CA SER A 22 29.81 -19.57 7.49
C SER A 22 28.43 -20.23 7.37
N TRP A 23 27.46 -19.79 8.16
CA TRP A 23 26.09 -19.89 7.67
C TRP A 23 25.97 -18.87 6.54
N PRO A 24 25.49 -19.26 5.35
CA PRO A 24 25.03 -18.27 4.40
C PRO A 24 23.97 -17.47 5.14
N GLN A 25 24.33 -16.25 5.55
CA GLN A 25 23.35 -15.22 5.88
C GLN A 25 22.32 -15.32 4.76
N PRO A 26 21.02 -15.48 5.07
CA PRO A 26 20.03 -15.52 4.01
C PRO A 26 20.24 -14.24 3.22
N SER A 27 20.76 -14.35 2.01
CA SER A 27 20.87 -13.24 1.09
C SER A 27 19.42 -12.94 0.70
N VAL A 28 18.77 -12.07 1.49
CA VAL A 28 17.41 -11.58 1.28
C VAL A 28 17.49 -10.55 0.16
N ARG A 29 17.47 -11.03 -1.09
CA ARG A 29 17.44 -10.22 -2.32
C ARG A 29 16.01 -10.22 -2.87
N ALA A 30 15.54 -9.07 -3.35
CA ALA A 30 14.40 -9.00 -4.27
C ALA A 30 15.03 -8.79 -5.64
N ASP A 31 15.09 -9.86 -6.40
CA ASP A 31 15.55 -9.80 -7.77
C ASP A 31 14.32 -9.49 -8.63
N PHE A 32 14.41 -8.48 -9.47
CA PHE A 32 13.43 -8.35 -10.54
C PHE A 32 13.85 -9.23 -11.69
N LEU A 33 12.91 -10.03 -12.17
CA LEU A 33 13.11 -10.85 -13.32
C LEU A 33 12.35 -10.26 -14.49
N GLU A 34 13.08 -9.71 -15.45
CA GLU A 34 12.50 -9.28 -16.71
C GLU A 34 12.42 -10.47 -17.66
N VAL A 35 11.18 -10.89 -17.96
CA VAL A 35 10.91 -12.05 -18.81
C VAL A 35 10.06 -11.66 -20.00
N ARG A 36 10.36 -12.27 -21.15
CA ARG A 36 9.48 -12.15 -22.31
C ARG A 36 8.19 -12.93 -22.04
N VAL A 37 7.06 -12.26 -22.23
CA VAL A 37 5.74 -12.90 -22.16
C VAL A 37 5.69 -14.01 -23.20
N PRO A 38 5.35 -15.24 -22.82
CA PRO A 38 5.38 -16.35 -23.75
C PRO A 38 4.48 -16.14 -24.97
N GLY A 39 5.06 -16.28 -26.17
CA GLY A 39 4.31 -16.15 -27.42
C GLY A 39 4.08 -14.70 -27.89
N SER A 40 4.72 -13.70 -27.26
CA SER A 40 4.70 -12.31 -27.72
C SER A 40 6.09 -11.67 -27.64
N ASN A 41 6.20 -10.43 -28.13
CA ASN A 41 7.38 -9.59 -27.94
C ASN A 41 7.26 -8.68 -26.72
N LEU A 42 6.19 -8.84 -25.92
CA LEU A 42 6.01 -8.07 -24.69
C LEU A 42 6.97 -8.59 -23.63
N THR A 43 7.59 -7.68 -22.89
CA THR A 43 8.41 -8.03 -21.73
C THR A 43 7.70 -7.58 -20.46
N ILE A 44 7.77 -8.39 -19.42
CA ILE A 44 7.19 -8.10 -18.11
C ILE A 44 8.26 -8.20 -17.05
N VAL A 45 8.06 -7.47 -15.96
CA VAL A 45 8.93 -7.52 -14.78
C VAL A 45 8.19 -8.24 -13.66
N LEU A 46 8.78 -9.31 -13.15
CA LEU A 46 8.27 -10.09 -12.02
C LEU A 46 9.19 -9.92 -10.81
N GLU A 47 8.61 -9.54 -9.68
CA GLU A 47 9.33 -9.42 -8.42
C GLU A 47 9.48 -10.79 -7.74
N GLY A 48 10.63 -11.08 -7.15
CA GLY A 48 10.75 -12.21 -6.24
C GLY A 48 12.20 -12.58 -5.99
N ARG A 49 12.45 -13.78 -5.49
CA ARG A 49 13.83 -14.27 -5.35
C ARG A 49 14.22 -15.04 -6.58
N VAL A 50 15.25 -14.59 -7.30
CA VAL A 50 15.79 -15.25 -8.49
C VAL A 50 16.97 -16.13 -8.11
N GLN A 51 17.04 -17.30 -8.71
CA GLN A 51 18.22 -18.16 -8.65
C GLN A 51 18.57 -18.63 -10.05
N LYS A 52 19.75 -18.23 -10.51
CA LYS A 52 20.30 -18.63 -11.81
C LYS A 52 20.94 -20.02 -11.70
N GLY A 53 20.70 -20.85 -12.71
CA GLY A 53 21.23 -22.20 -12.83
C GLY A 53 21.00 -22.72 -14.24
N ARG A 54 20.80 -24.04 -14.40
CA ARG A 54 20.41 -24.60 -15.71
C ARG A 54 19.08 -24.04 -16.22
N THR A 55 18.18 -23.70 -15.30
CA THR A 55 16.96 -22.93 -15.50
C THR A 55 16.95 -21.80 -14.47
N VAL A 56 16.28 -20.69 -14.79
CA VAL A 56 16.12 -19.58 -13.85
C VAL A 56 14.89 -19.86 -12.98
N ARG A 57 15.07 -19.90 -11.67
CA ARG A 57 14.00 -20.11 -10.69
C ARG A 57 13.60 -18.78 -10.07
N LEU A 58 12.34 -18.40 -10.18
CA LEU A 58 11.77 -17.23 -9.49
C LEU A 58 10.83 -17.72 -8.38
N SER A 59 11.14 -17.39 -7.13
CA SER A 59 10.23 -17.62 -6.00
C SER A 59 9.41 -16.35 -5.74
N HIS A 60 8.14 -16.38 -6.18
CA HIS A 60 7.13 -15.35 -5.93
C HIS A 60 6.26 -15.75 -4.74
N LYS A 61 5.58 -14.79 -4.10
CA LYS A 61 4.61 -15.09 -3.01
C LYS A 61 3.43 -15.97 -3.44
N PHE A 62 3.11 -15.99 -4.73
CA PHE A 62 2.03 -16.79 -5.34
C PHE A 62 2.50 -18.14 -5.87
N GLY A 63 3.80 -18.43 -5.78
CA GLY A 63 4.37 -19.69 -6.23
C GLY A 63 5.74 -19.55 -6.85
N THR A 64 6.32 -20.68 -7.21
CA THR A 64 7.64 -20.74 -7.85
C THR A 64 7.47 -20.93 -9.35
N LEU A 65 8.09 -20.03 -10.12
CA LEU A 65 8.17 -20.06 -11.57
C LEU A 65 9.55 -20.54 -12.03
N TYR A 66 9.59 -21.17 -13.20
CA TYR A 66 10.79 -21.70 -13.81
C TYR A 66 10.87 -21.24 -15.25
N PHE A 67 11.95 -20.57 -15.61
CA PHE A 67 12.20 -20.03 -16.95
C PHE A 67 13.44 -20.68 -17.56
N ASP A 68 13.46 -20.82 -18.88
CA ASP A 68 14.71 -21.12 -19.58
C ASP A 68 15.55 -19.84 -19.65
N ASN A 69 16.87 -19.97 -19.69
CA ASN A 69 17.76 -18.80 -19.73
C ASN A 69 17.48 -17.87 -20.94
N ASN A 70 16.94 -18.41 -22.03
CA ASN A 70 16.61 -17.63 -23.23
C ASN A 70 15.32 -16.80 -23.09
N ASP A 71 14.46 -17.09 -22.11
CA ASP A 71 13.23 -16.31 -21.88
C ASP A 71 13.47 -15.14 -20.92
N VAL A 72 14.60 -15.15 -20.22
CA VAL A 72 15.02 -14.10 -19.28
C VAL A 72 15.81 -13.07 -20.06
N THR A 73 15.29 -11.86 -20.11
CA THR A 73 15.96 -10.73 -20.75
C THR A 73 17.00 -10.15 -19.80
N GLU A 74 16.60 -9.92 -18.55
CA GLU A 74 17.43 -9.23 -17.57
C GLU A 74 17.08 -9.67 -16.13
N VAL A 75 18.05 -9.53 -15.23
CA VAL A 75 17.86 -9.74 -13.79
C VAL A 75 18.48 -8.56 -13.07
N TYR A 76 17.63 -7.75 -12.45
CA TYR A 76 18.06 -6.61 -11.64
C TYR A 76 18.21 -7.07 -10.19
N GLU A 77 19.40 -6.91 -9.60
CA GLU A 77 19.72 -7.39 -8.24
C GLU A 77 19.54 -6.27 -7.22
N VAL A 78 18.30 -6.05 -6.77
CA VAL A 78 17.96 -4.95 -5.86
C VAL A 78 17.86 -5.45 -4.40
N PRO A 79 18.44 -4.74 -3.41
CA PRO A 79 18.26 -5.11 -2.01
C PRO A 79 16.79 -4.99 -1.59
N THR A 80 16.31 -5.92 -0.75
CA THR A 80 14.94 -5.78 -0.22
C THR A 80 14.77 -4.55 0.67
N ASN A 81 13.55 -4.02 0.81
CA ASN A 81 13.30 -2.98 1.82
C ASN A 81 13.70 -3.41 3.22
N THR A 82 13.45 -4.68 3.58
CA THR A 82 13.93 -5.23 4.86
C THR A 82 15.46 -5.18 4.96
N THR A 83 16.17 -5.41 3.86
CA THR A 83 17.63 -5.32 3.80
C THR A 83 18.11 -3.87 3.87
N LEU A 84 17.44 -2.95 3.17
CA LEU A 84 17.74 -1.52 3.21
C LEU A 84 17.55 -0.96 4.62
N PHE A 85 16.42 -1.24 5.26
CA PHE A 85 16.19 -0.95 6.68
C PHE A 85 17.29 -1.54 7.55
N GLY A 86 17.62 -2.82 7.37
CA GLY A 86 18.66 -3.50 8.13
C GLY A 86 20.03 -2.80 8.03
N ARG A 87 20.39 -2.29 6.84
CA ARG A 87 21.61 -1.50 6.61
C ARG A 87 21.55 -0.15 7.32
N MET A 88 20.45 0.59 7.17
CA MET A 88 20.24 1.89 7.84
C MET A 88 20.33 1.74 9.36
N ALA A 89 19.58 0.79 9.91
CA ALA A 89 19.52 0.53 11.34
C ALA A 89 20.87 0.02 11.89
N ALA A 90 21.60 -0.83 11.15
CA ALA A 90 22.93 -1.26 11.56
C ALA A 90 23.94 -0.11 11.61
N LYS A 91 23.89 0.81 10.63
CA LYS A 91 24.74 2.01 10.61
C LYS A 91 24.43 2.93 11.80
N ALA A 92 23.15 3.20 12.06
CA ALA A 92 22.73 4.03 13.20
C ALA A 92 23.15 3.42 14.55
N ARG A 93 22.94 2.11 14.75
CA ARG A 93 23.37 1.39 15.95
C ARG A 93 24.89 1.41 16.14
N ALA A 94 25.67 1.24 15.07
CA ALA A 94 27.13 1.30 15.14
C ALA A 94 27.63 2.67 15.64
N ASN A 95 26.90 3.74 15.29
CA ASN A 95 27.20 5.10 15.72
C ASN A 95 26.54 5.50 17.06
N LYS A 96 25.69 4.63 17.63
CA LYS A 96 24.83 4.95 18.78
C LYS A 96 23.98 6.21 18.54
N ASP A 97 23.46 6.33 17.33
CA ASP A 97 22.68 7.47 16.86
C ASP A 97 21.19 7.10 16.92
N ALA A 98 20.49 7.59 17.95
CA ALA A 98 19.07 7.31 18.16
C ALA A 98 18.21 7.97 17.07
N ASP A 99 18.49 9.22 16.71
CA ASP A 99 17.74 9.96 15.69
C ASP A 99 17.85 9.27 14.32
N ALA A 100 19.05 8.83 13.92
CA ALA A 100 19.22 8.10 12.66
C ALA A 100 18.49 6.75 12.67
N LEU A 101 18.34 6.11 13.84
CA LEU A 101 17.62 4.86 13.98
C LEU A 101 16.10 5.07 13.92
N PHE A 102 15.63 6.18 14.52
CA PHE A 102 14.24 6.61 14.42
C PHE A 102 13.86 6.96 12.98
N GLU A 103 14.73 7.67 12.25
CA GLU A 103 14.53 7.95 10.82
C GLU A 103 14.52 6.67 9.97
N ALA A 104 15.33 5.66 10.33
CA ALA A 104 15.23 4.34 9.70
C ALA A 104 13.89 3.64 10.01
N ALA A 105 13.34 3.82 11.21
CA ALA A 105 12.01 3.32 11.55
C ALA A 105 10.92 4.03 10.72
N LYS A 106 10.94 5.37 10.65
CA LYS A 106 10.02 6.15 9.80
C LYS A 106 10.10 5.72 8.33
N TRP A 107 11.31 5.47 7.85
CA TRP A 107 11.50 4.91 6.51
C TRP A 107 10.80 3.55 6.37
N ALA A 108 10.97 2.63 7.33
CA ALA A 108 10.29 1.34 7.30
C ALA A 108 8.75 1.47 7.29
N LEU A 109 8.20 2.42 8.06
CA LEU A 109 6.77 2.72 8.08
C LEU A 109 6.25 3.14 6.69
N LYS A 110 6.92 4.10 6.04
CA LYS A 110 6.58 4.54 4.68
C LYS A 110 6.67 3.41 3.64
N HIS A 111 7.40 2.33 3.93
CA HIS A 111 7.62 1.20 3.03
C HIS A 111 6.81 -0.06 3.41
N ALA A 112 5.71 0.11 4.15
CA ALA A 112 4.81 -0.94 4.65
C ALA A 112 5.53 -2.07 5.42
N LEU A 113 6.60 -1.72 6.17
CA LEU A 113 7.35 -2.63 7.01
C LEU A 113 7.04 -2.41 8.49
N LEU A 114 5.77 -2.56 8.90
CA LEU A 114 5.31 -2.32 10.27
C LEU A 114 6.13 -3.08 11.32
N HIS A 115 6.47 -4.35 11.08
CA HIS A 115 7.32 -5.12 11.99
C HIS A 115 8.72 -4.49 12.17
N GLN A 116 9.35 -4.04 11.08
CA GLN A 116 10.65 -3.37 11.14
C GLN A 116 10.54 -1.97 11.75
N PHE A 117 9.42 -1.27 11.54
CA PHE A 117 9.12 -0.01 12.22
C PHE A 117 9.11 -0.22 13.73
N TYR A 118 8.36 -1.19 14.25
CA TYR A 118 8.35 -1.50 15.70
C TYR A 118 9.74 -1.85 16.23
N GLN A 119 10.47 -2.70 15.51
CA GLN A 119 11.84 -3.03 15.86
C GLN A 119 12.74 -1.77 15.89
N GLY A 120 12.56 -0.84 14.96
CA GLY A 120 13.29 0.42 14.92
C GLY A 120 12.95 1.34 16.09
N ILE A 121 11.67 1.43 16.48
CA ILE A 121 11.24 2.18 17.66
C ILE A 121 11.84 1.62 18.95
N GLU A 122 11.77 0.31 19.16
CA GLU A 122 12.37 -0.34 20.33
C GLU A 122 13.87 -0.08 20.42
N GLN A 123 14.60 -0.26 19.31
CA GLN A 123 16.04 -0.05 19.29
C GLN A 123 16.43 1.42 19.43
N THR A 124 15.57 2.35 19.00
CA THR A 124 15.76 3.79 19.26
C THR A 124 15.74 4.05 20.76
N LEU A 125 14.74 3.50 21.46
CA LEU A 125 14.59 3.63 22.91
C LEU A 125 15.68 2.88 23.71
N ASP A 126 16.28 1.84 23.14
CA ASP A 126 17.47 1.19 23.74
C ASP A 126 18.70 2.11 23.77
N ILE A 127 18.82 3.05 22.81
CA ILE A 127 19.92 4.01 22.72
C ILE A 127 19.58 5.30 23.50
N ASP A 128 18.38 5.83 23.29
CA ASP A 128 17.84 7.00 23.98
C ASP A 128 16.45 6.70 24.55
N PRO A 129 16.37 6.30 25.84
CA PRO A 129 15.10 5.97 26.50
C PRO A 129 14.10 7.12 26.58
N ASP A 130 14.58 8.38 26.48
CA ASP A 130 13.76 9.59 26.60
C ASP A 130 13.39 10.18 25.22
N HIS A 131 13.72 9.48 24.12
CA HIS A 131 13.47 9.97 22.77
C HIS A 131 11.96 10.23 22.54
N PRO A 132 11.53 11.50 22.39
CA PRO A 132 10.11 11.87 22.55
C PRO A 132 9.20 11.27 21.48
N ALA A 133 9.64 11.22 20.22
CA ALA A 133 8.80 10.70 19.14
C ALA A 133 8.66 9.17 19.17
N ALA A 134 9.72 8.45 19.53
CA ALA A 134 9.70 7.00 19.76
C ALA A 134 8.82 6.62 20.96
N LEU A 135 8.84 7.41 22.04
CA LEU A 135 7.92 7.22 23.17
C LEU A 135 6.46 7.42 22.78
N ARG A 136 6.14 8.43 21.96
CA ARG A 136 4.78 8.61 21.41
C ARG A 136 4.34 7.42 20.56
N ALA A 137 5.21 6.93 19.68
CA ALA A 137 4.91 5.76 18.86
C ALA A 137 4.68 4.51 19.73
N LYS A 138 5.53 4.28 20.75
CA LYS A 138 5.34 3.17 21.69
C LYS A 138 4.02 3.28 22.45
N ALA A 139 3.68 4.46 22.97
CA ALA A 139 2.43 4.70 23.69
C ALA A 139 1.20 4.47 22.79
N LEU A 140 1.23 4.94 21.54
CA LEU A 140 0.18 4.66 20.57
C LEU A 140 0.04 3.15 20.34
N LYS A 141 1.16 2.41 20.16
CA LYS A 141 1.12 0.97 19.94
C LYS A 141 0.47 0.23 21.11
N GLU A 142 0.87 0.59 22.34
CA GLU A 142 0.30 0.04 23.56
C GLU A 142 -1.21 0.32 23.66
N GLN A 143 -1.66 1.48 23.20
CA GLN A 143 -3.08 1.86 23.19
C GLN A 143 -3.89 1.05 22.17
N ILE A 144 -3.43 0.94 20.92
CA ILE A 144 -4.17 0.24 19.84
C ILE A 144 -4.07 -1.29 19.95
N ASP A 145 -3.14 -1.82 20.73
CA ASP A 145 -3.08 -3.25 21.02
C ASP A 145 -4.14 -3.70 22.04
N VAL A 146 -4.75 -2.77 22.76
CA VAL A 146 -5.89 -3.07 23.64
C VAL A 146 -7.13 -3.29 22.77
N PRO A 147 -7.71 -4.50 22.73
CA PRO A 147 -8.89 -4.75 21.92
C PRO A 147 -10.07 -3.89 22.38
N LEU A 148 -10.75 -3.25 21.43
CA LEU A 148 -11.99 -2.52 21.70
C LEU A 148 -13.08 -3.47 22.26
N PRO A 149 -13.94 -3.00 23.19
CA PRO A 149 -14.99 -3.83 23.76
C PRO A 149 -15.91 -4.38 22.67
N GLU A 150 -16.42 -5.60 22.86
CA GLU A 150 -17.45 -6.13 21.96
C GLU A 150 -18.78 -5.41 22.22
N SER A 151 -19.43 -4.96 21.16
CA SER A 151 -20.75 -4.32 21.21
C SER A 151 -21.67 -4.92 20.15
N ASP A 152 -22.78 -5.51 20.59
CA ASP A 152 -23.83 -6.00 19.69
C ASP A 152 -24.48 -4.84 18.91
N GLU A 153 -24.49 -3.62 19.48
CA GLU A 153 -25.05 -2.43 18.85
C GLU A 153 -24.29 -2.03 17.57
N GLU A 154 -22.97 -2.23 17.53
CA GLU A 154 -22.14 -1.97 16.34
C GLU A 154 -22.56 -2.87 15.17
N GLU A 155 -22.75 -4.17 15.45
CA GLU A 155 -23.18 -5.16 14.46
C GLU A 155 -24.61 -4.87 14.00
N GLU A 156 -25.53 -4.60 14.93
CA GLU A 156 -26.91 -4.26 14.60
C GLU A 156 -27.00 -3.01 13.72
N ARG A 157 -26.23 -1.97 14.02
CA ARG A 157 -26.15 -0.74 13.21
C ARG A 157 -25.68 -1.06 11.79
N LEU A 158 -24.65 -1.88 11.65
CA LEU A 158 -24.12 -2.27 10.35
C LEU A 158 -25.11 -3.14 9.55
N ARG A 159 -25.81 -4.07 10.22
CA ARG A 159 -26.86 -4.90 9.60
C ARG A 159 -28.04 -4.07 9.12
N ARG A 160 -28.43 -3.01 9.85
CA ARG A 160 -29.50 -2.07 9.45
C ARG A 160 -29.17 -1.33 8.16
N ILE A 161 -27.89 -1.03 7.91
CA ILE A 161 -27.45 -0.38 6.67
C ILE A 161 -27.65 -1.30 5.45
N LEU A 162 -27.26 -2.57 5.58
CA LEU A 162 -27.29 -3.52 4.48
C LEU A 162 -28.70 -4.05 4.17
N ASN A 163 -29.54 -4.22 5.20
CA ASN A 163 -30.89 -4.82 5.11
C ASN A 163 -30.93 -6.16 4.34
N ARG A 164 -29.88 -6.98 4.45
CA ARG A 164 -29.79 -8.34 3.91
C ARG A 164 -29.37 -9.32 5.01
N PRO A 165 -30.06 -10.45 5.22
CA PRO A 165 -29.80 -11.35 6.35
C PRO A 165 -28.58 -12.26 6.16
N ASN A 166 -28.15 -12.51 4.93
CA ASN A 166 -27.20 -13.60 4.60
C ASN A 166 -25.72 -13.22 4.69
N PHE A 167 -25.37 -12.17 5.45
CA PHE A 167 -23.98 -11.75 5.61
C PHE A 167 -23.40 -12.27 6.93
N ASN A 168 -22.23 -12.90 6.83
CA ASN A 168 -21.39 -13.31 7.94
C ASN A 168 -20.71 -12.08 8.56
N VAL A 169 -20.31 -12.20 9.82
CA VAL A 169 -19.56 -11.17 10.54
C VAL A 169 -18.15 -11.69 10.85
N GLU A 170 -17.15 -10.87 10.55
CA GLU A 170 -15.77 -11.07 10.96
C GLU A 170 -15.31 -9.82 11.73
N ARG A 171 -14.42 -10.01 12.70
CA ARG A 171 -13.94 -8.94 13.59
C ARG A 171 -12.42 -8.95 13.67
N SER A 172 -11.87 -7.77 13.91
CA SER A 172 -10.47 -7.51 14.22
C SER A 172 -10.41 -6.57 15.43
N ASN A 173 -9.24 -6.04 15.77
CA ASN A 173 -9.10 -5.15 16.92
C ASN A 173 -9.86 -3.85 16.67
N HIS A 174 -9.79 -3.32 15.44
CA HIS A 174 -10.29 -2.00 15.07
C HIS A 174 -11.40 -2.01 14.03
N PHE A 175 -11.71 -3.16 13.41
CA PHE A 175 -12.76 -3.24 12.38
C PHE A 175 -13.79 -4.35 12.65
N ILE A 176 -15.03 -4.06 12.23
CA ILE A 176 -16.12 -5.02 12.07
C ILE A 176 -16.50 -5.10 10.59
N LEU A 177 -16.53 -6.32 10.04
CA LEU A 177 -16.75 -6.60 8.63
C LEU A 177 -17.96 -7.51 8.45
N LEU A 178 -18.99 -7.03 7.74
CA LEU A 178 -20.03 -7.91 7.20
C LEU A 178 -19.67 -8.34 5.77
N HIS A 179 -19.79 -9.63 5.48
CA HIS A 179 -19.48 -10.16 4.16
C HIS A 179 -20.28 -11.41 3.78
N ASP A 180 -20.41 -11.66 2.48
CA ASP A 180 -20.95 -12.90 1.87
C ASP A 180 -19.89 -13.67 1.07
N THR A 181 -18.61 -13.28 1.18
CA THR A 181 -17.48 -13.97 0.52
C THR A 181 -17.30 -15.40 1.03
N ASN A 182 -16.70 -16.27 0.21
CA ASN A 182 -16.46 -17.67 0.53
C ASN A 182 -15.62 -17.86 1.82
N PRO A 183 -16.07 -18.69 2.79
CA PRO A 183 -15.33 -18.95 4.02
C PRO A 183 -14.07 -19.79 3.81
N ALA A 184 -13.90 -20.45 2.65
CA ALA A 184 -12.71 -21.22 2.33
C ALA A 184 -11.63 -20.34 1.71
N GLY A 185 -10.39 -20.47 2.20
CA GLY A 185 -9.23 -19.87 1.57
C GLY A 185 -8.87 -20.55 0.23
N GLU A 186 -8.33 -19.77 -0.70
CA GLU A 186 -7.96 -20.19 -2.05
C GLU A 186 -6.58 -20.87 -2.10
N MET A 187 -6.38 -21.83 -3.01
CA MET A 187 -5.08 -22.45 -3.26
C MET A 187 -4.78 -22.45 -4.75
N LEU A 188 -3.74 -21.71 -5.15
CA LEU A 188 -3.25 -21.73 -6.52
C LEU A 188 -2.58 -23.08 -6.83
N LYS A 189 -2.87 -23.66 -8.01
CA LYS A 189 -2.28 -24.92 -8.50
C LYS A 189 -0.86 -24.70 -9.06
N ILE A 190 0.02 -24.09 -8.26
CA ILE A 190 1.41 -23.75 -8.60
C ILE A 190 2.34 -24.27 -7.50
N ALA A 191 3.50 -24.83 -7.87
CA ALA A 191 4.48 -25.33 -6.91
C ALA A 191 4.96 -24.22 -5.97
N GLY A 192 4.99 -24.48 -4.67
CA GLY A 192 5.41 -23.51 -3.65
C GLY A 192 4.38 -22.41 -3.34
N ALA A 193 3.20 -22.43 -3.96
CA ALA A 193 2.09 -21.57 -3.56
C ALA A 193 1.63 -21.91 -2.14
N ARG A 194 1.29 -20.89 -1.37
CA ARG A 194 0.68 -21.04 -0.04
C ARG A 194 -0.82 -20.89 -0.16
N ARG A 195 -1.56 -21.55 0.75
CA ARG A 195 -3.01 -21.33 0.85
C ARG A 195 -3.25 -19.90 1.27
N ARG A 196 -4.05 -19.17 0.50
CA ARG A 196 -4.52 -17.84 0.85
C ARG A 196 -5.57 -17.92 1.95
N PRO A 197 -5.64 -16.95 2.87
CA PRO A 197 -6.75 -16.87 3.81
C PRO A 197 -8.09 -16.68 3.09
N PRO A 198 -9.23 -16.89 3.78
CA PRO A 198 -10.53 -16.44 3.30
C PRO A 198 -10.53 -14.94 3.03
N ARG A 199 -11.35 -14.51 2.06
CA ARG A 199 -11.24 -13.15 1.52
C ARG A 199 -11.52 -12.05 2.53
N ALA A 200 -12.51 -12.26 3.39
CA ALA A 200 -12.82 -11.39 4.52
C ALA A 200 -11.63 -11.24 5.50
N LYS A 201 -10.86 -12.30 5.75
CA LYS A 201 -9.70 -12.26 6.64
C LYS A 201 -8.49 -11.57 6.00
N GLU A 202 -8.29 -11.74 4.69
CA GLU A 202 -7.30 -10.93 3.95
C GLU A 202 -7.67 -9.45 4.02
N ARG A 203 -8.95 -9.11 3.81
CA ARG A 203 -9.45 -7.74 3.87
C ARG A 203 -9.23 -7.10 5.25
N LEU A 204 -9.60 -7.80 6.33
CA LEU A 204 -9.40 -7.31 7.69
C LEU A 204 -7.94 -7.05 8.02
N ARG A 205 -7.03 -7.96 7.65
CA ARG A 205 -5.59 -7.75 7.88
C ARG A 205 -5.07 -6.50 7.19
N LEU A 206 -5.45 -6.30 5.93
CA LEU A 206 -5.03 -5.12 5.19
C LEU A 206 -5.61 -3.83 5.80
N LEU A 207 -6.86 -3.85 6.26
CA LEU A 207 -7.46 -2.72 6.96
C LEU A 207 -6.72 -2.38 8.25
N GLU A 208 -6.32 -3.40 9.02
CA GLU A 208 -5.49 -3.23 10.22
C GLU A 208 -4.10 -2.65 9.89
N ASP A 209 -3.44 -3.16 8.84
CA ASP A 209 -2.15 -2.63 8.40
C ASP A 209 -2.26 -1.14 8.00
N VAL A 210 -3.35 -0.76 7.31
CA VAL A 210 -3.62 0.64 6.94
C VAL A 210 -3.95 1.50 8.15
N TYR A 211 -4.73 0.98 9.10
CA TYR A 211 -5.05 1.66 10.36
C TYR A 211 -3.79 2.01 11.13
N GLU A 212 -2.93 1.02 11.39
CA GLU A 212 -1.67 1.23 12.10
C GLU A 212 -0.78 2.23 11.33
N THR A 213 -0.61 2.01 10.02
CA THR A 213 0.25 2.87 9.20
C THR A 213 -0.22 4.32 9.20
N PHE A 214 -1.53 4.55 9.04
CA PHE A 214 -2.12 5.88 9.06
C PHE A 214 -1.87 6.57 10.40
N LEU A 215 -2.16 5.91 11.52
CA LEU A 215 -1.99 6.53 12.83
C LEU A 215 -0.52 6.86 13.13
N PHE A 216 0.40 5.95 12.81
CA PHE A 216 1.82 6.18 13.02
C PHE A 216 2.36 7.30 12.14
N MET A 217 1.90 7.45 10.88
CA MET A 217 2.37 8.50 9.98
C MET A 217 2.19 9.92 10.57
N PHE A 218 1.16 10.15 11.37
CA PHE A 218 0.93 11.44 12.04
C PHE A 218 1.64 11.53 13.40
N ILE A 219 1.54 10.49 14.23
CA ILE A 219 2.07 10.52 15.61
C ILE A 219 3.60 10.61 15.65
N VAL A 220 4.30 9.96 14.70
CA VAL A 220 5.78 10.03 14.62
C VAL A 220 6.27 11.43 14.27
N GLU A 221 5.48 12.19 13.51
CA GLU A 221 5.74 13.60 13.19
C GLU A 221 5.24 14.56 14.27
N GLY A 222 4.69 14.04 15.38
CA GLY A 222 4.21 14.84 16.50
C GLY A 222 2.83 15.46 16.29
N VAL A 223 2.06 14.96 15.33
CA VAL A 223 0.66 15.36 15.12
C VAL A 223 -0.24 14.48 15.96
N GLU A 224 -0.99 15.10 16.86
CA GLU A 224 -2.01 14.44 17.65
C GLU A 224 -3.27 14.28 16.80
N ILE A 225 -3.80 13.05 16.77
CA ILE A 225 -5.05 12.71 16.11
C ILE A 225 -5.87 11.81 17.03
N ASP A 226 -7.19 11.84 16.88
CA ASP A 226 -8.07 11.01 17.68
C ASP A 226 -7.93 9.54 17.29
N ILE A 227 -7.96 8.65 18.27
CA ILE A 227 -7.94 7.21 18.04
C ILE A 227 -9.40 6.73 18.08
N PRO A 228 -9.92 6.07 17.03
CA PRO A 228 -11.28 5.54 17.04
C PRO A 228 -11.55 4.64 18.25
N GLN A 229 -12.63 4.93 18.99
CA GLN A 229 -13.03 4.20 20.20
C GLN A 229 -14.10 3.12 19.92
N GLU A 230 -14.57 3.02 18.68
CA GLU A 230 -15.49 2.00 18.17
C GLU A 230 -14.85 1.31 16.97
N ARG A 231 -15.27 0.08 16.68
CA ARG A 231 -14.81 -0.61 15.48
C ARG A 231 -15.32 0.08 14.23
N LEU A 232 -14.41 0.39 13.33
CA LEU A 232 -14.71 0.94 12.02
C LEU A 232 -15.49 -0.09 11.18
N GLN A 233 -16.56 0.38 10.55
CA GLN A 233 -17.54 -0.48 9.91
C GLN A 233 -17.22 -0.73 8.44
N VAL A 234 -17.31 -1.98 8.01
CA VAL A 234 -16.98 -2.38 6.65
C VAL A 234 -18.01 -3.37 6.09
N LEU A 235 -18.39 -3.18 4.83
CA LEU A 235 -19.16 -4.13 4.03
C LEU A 235 -18.28 -4.68 2.89
N LEU A 236 -18.27 -6.00 2.72
CA LEU A 236 -17.59 -6.67 1.60
C LEU A 236 -18.54 -7.61 0.88
N PHE A 237 -18.94 -7.21 -0.33
CA PHE A 237 -19.73 -8.03 -1.23
C PHE A 237 -18.85 -9.04 -1.98
N LYS A 238 -19.37 -10.23 -2.20
CA LYS A 238 -18.74 -11.26 -3.04
C LYS A 238 -18.83 -10.88 -4.51
N GLU A 239 -20.00 -10.44 -4.97
CA GLU A 239 -20.29 -10.18 -6.38
C GLU A 239 -20.36 -8.67 -6.65
N ASN A 240 -19.75 -8.24 -7.75
CA ASN A 240 -19.79 -6.86 -8.21
C ASN A 240 -21.23 -6.36 -8.43
N GLN A 241 -22.12 -7.19 -8.98
CA GLN A 241 -23.50 -6.79 -9.25
C GLN A 241 -24.27 -6.44 -7.97
N ASP A 242 -24.10 -7.23 -6.90
CA ASP A 242 -24.73 -6.97 -5.60
C ASP A 242 -24.25 -5.65 -4.99
N TYR A 243 -22.95 -5.38 -5.12
CA TYR A 243 -22.35 -4.11 -4.75
C TYR A 243 -22.91 -2.95 -5.56
N LEU A 244 -23.05 -3.09 -6.88
CA LEU A 244 -23.59 -2.04 -7.75
C LEU A 244 -25.06 -1.73 -7.40
N ASP A 245 -25.87 -2.76 -7.15
CA ASP A 245 -27.27 -2.60 -6.78
C ASP A 245 -27.40 -1.87 -5.42
N PHE A 246 -26.58 -2.24 -4.45
CA PHE A 246 -26.50 -1.55 -3.16
C PHE A 246 -26.04 -0.09 -3.34
N SER A 247 -24.96 0.14 -4.09
CA SER A 247 -24.38 1.47 -4.32
C SER A 247 -25.38 2.41 -5.01
N LYS A 248 -26.07 1.94 -6.05
CA LYS A 248 -27.12 2.69 -6.77
C LYS A 248 -28.29 3.06 -5.87
N SER A 249 -28.64 2.18 -4.91
CA SER A 249 -29.72 2.45 -3.95
C SER A 249 -29.37 3.59 -2.98
N LEU A 250 -28.08 3.82 -2.71
CA LEU A 250 -27.60 4.94 -1.89
C LEU A 250 -27.46 6.22 -2.71
N ASN A 251 -26.74 6.15 -3.82
CA ASN A 251 -26.53 7.26 -4.74
C ASN A 251 -26.10 6.73 -6.12
N PRO A 252 -26.82 7.02 -7.21
CA PRO A 252 -26.45 6.60 -8.56
C PRO A 252 -25.02 6.96 -8.99
N ALA A 253 -24.43 8.04 -8.45
CA ALA A 253 -23.06 8.45 -8.76
C ALA A 253 -22.00 7.45 -8.25
N LEU A 254 -22.31 6.66 -7.21
CA LEU A 254 -21.40 5.68 -6.61
C LEU A 254 -21.27 4.39 -7.46
N ALA A 255 -22.15 4.18 -8.44
CA ALA A 255 -22.15 2.98 -9.27
C ALA A 255 -20.90 2.83 -10.16
N SER A 256 -20.06 3.87 -10.26
CA SER A 256 -18.80 3.85 -11.01
C SER A 256 -17.56 3.67 -10.13
N ALA A 257 -17.74 3.62 -8.80
CA ALA A 257 -16.64 3.50 -7.85
C ALA A 257 -16.31 2.01 -7.60
N VAL A 258 -15.02 1.69 -7.47
CA VAL A 258 -14.51 0.31 -7.20
C VAL A 258 -14.60 -0.02 -5.69
N GLY A 259 -14.87 0.99 -4.88
CA GLY A 259 -15.22 0.96 -3.47
C GLY A 259 -15.61 2.39 -3.07
N PHE A 260 -16.21 2.58 -1.91
CA PHE A 260 -16.43 3.93 -1.38
C PHE A 260 -16.56 3.90 0.15
N TRP A 261 -16.21 5.01 0.79
CA TRP A 261 -16.63 5.30 2.15
C TRP A 261 -17.83 6.28 2.18
N ASP A 262 -18.88 5.93 2.92
CA ASP A 262 -20.02 6.82 3.17
C ASP A 262 -19.81 7.58 4.49
N PRO A 263 -19.53 8.91 4.44
CA PRO A 263 -19.34 9.72 5.64
C PRO A 263 -20.60 9.83 6.51
N THR A 264 -21.80 9.70 5.93
CA THR A 264 -23.06 9.82 6.67
C THR A 264 -23.27 8.60 7.56
N ARG A 265 -23.06 7.42 7.00
CA ARG A 265 -23.25 6.12 7.68
C ARG A 265 -21.99 5.60 8.36
N ASN A 266 -20.85 6.23 8.11
CA ASN A 266 -19.52 5.87 8.59
C ASN A 266 -19.13 4.42 8.26
N VAL A 267 -19.35 4.02 7.01
CA VAL A 267 -19.11 2.65 6.55
C VAL A 267 -18.33 2.65 5.25
N SER A 268 -17.30 1.81 5.18
CA SER A 268 -16.56 1.54 3.94
C SER A 268 -17.17 0.34 3.25
N VAL A 269 -17.37 0.44 1.94
CA VAL A 269 -18.11 -0.54 1.14
C VAL A 269 -17.24 -0.98 -0.01
N PHE A 270 -17.10 -2.30 -0.14
CA PHE A 270 -16.22 -2.93 -1.11
C PHE A 270 -16.88 -4.15 -1.74
N TYR A 271 -16.30 -4.63 -2.82
CA TYR A 271 -16.57 -5.96 -3.36
C TYR A 271 -15.28 -6.76 -3.60
N ASP A 272 -15.40 -8.05 -3.86
CA ASP A 272 -14.30 -8.86 -4.36
C ASP A 272 -14.08 -8.58 -5.85
N ASN A 273 -13.01 -7.83 -6.16
CA ASN A 273 -12.66 -7.40 -7.51
C ASN A 273 -12.48 -8.56 -8.51
N ALA A 274 -12.34 -9.81 -8.03
CA ALA A 274 -12.38 -11.01 -8.86
C ALA A 274 -13.64 -11.12 -9.74
N THR A 275 -14.73 -10.49 -9.31
CA THR A 275 -16.06 -10.61 -9.92
C THR A 275 -16.43 -9.48 -10.87
N ASP A 276 -15.50 -8.56 -11.13
CA ASP A 276 -15.63 -7.57 -12.21
C ASP A 276 -15.67 -8.28 -13.59
N GLU A 277 -16.47 -7.79 -14.54
CA GLU A 277 -16.65 -8.40 -15.86
C GLU A 277 -15.32 -8.70 -16.57
N LEU A 278 -14.35 -7.80 -16.47
CA LEU A 278 -13.03 -8.00 -17.08
C LEU A 278 -12.26 -9.13 -16.37
N TYR A 279 -12.32 -9.18 -15.05
CA TYR A 279 -11.66 -10.21 -14.25
C TYR A 279 -12.32 -11.58 -14.45
N GLN A 280 -13.65 -11.63 -14.57
CA GLN A 280 -14.38 -12.85 -14.91
C GLN A 280 -13.97 -13.40 -16.27
N ALA A 281 -13.89 -12.56 -17.31
CA ALA A 281 -13.43 -12.99 -18.63
C ALA A 281 -11.99 -13.53 -18.62
N VAL A 282 -11.10 -12.92 -17.83
CA VAL A 282 -9.73 -13.41 -17.63
C VAL A 282 -9.75 -14.72 -16.83
N GLN A 283 -10.57 -14.85 -15.79
CA GLN A 283 -10.68 -16.05 -14.98
C GLN A 283 -11.17 -17.25 -15.80
N GLU A 284 -12.20 -17.09 -16.62
CA GLU A 284 -12.67 -18.15 -17.54
C GLU A 284 -11.57 -18.59 -18.51
N SER A 285 -10.76 -17.64 -18.99
CA SER A 285 -9.60 -17.93 -19.84
C SER A 285 -8.52 -18.69 -19.08
N MET A 286 -8.27 -18.33 -17.83
CA MET A 286 -7.32 -19.02 -16.94
C MET A 286 -7.75 -20.45 -16.61
N GLU A 287 -9.05 -20.69 -16.41
CA GLU A 287 -9.59 -22.04 -16.19
C GLU A 287 -9.34 -22.95 -17.40
N LYS A 288 -9.61 -22.46 -18.61
CA LYS A 288 -9.31 -23.18 -19.87
C LYS A 288 -7.82 -23.48 -20.01
N LEU A 289 -6.95 -22.52 -19.69
CA LEU A 289 -5.49 -22.73 -19.70
C LEU A 289 -5.05 -23.77 -18.67
N GLN A 290 -5.71 -23.83 -17.51
CA GLN A 290 -5.44 -24.81 -16.47
C GLN A 290 -5.87 -26.22 -16.89
N GLU A 291 -7.01 -26.37 -17.58
CA GLU A 291 -7.42 -27.64 -18.18
C GLU A 291 -6.44 -28.12 -19.26
N GLN A 292 -6.02 -27.22 -20.15
CA GLN A 292 -5.02 -27.52 -21.18
C GLN A 292 -3.68 -27.96 -20.56
N LYS A 293 -3.25 -27.29 -19.48
CA LYS A 293 -2.08 -27.69 -18.70
C LYS A 293 -2.23 -29.09 -18.14
N GLU A 294 -3.36 -29.41 -17.51
CA GLU A 294 -3.62 -30.74 -16.95
C GLU A 294 -3.64 -31.82 -18.05
N GLN A 295 -4.26 -31.55 -19.20
CA GLN A 295 -4.27 -32.44 -20.34
C GLN A 295 -2.87 -32.65 -20.94
N ALA A 296 -2.09 -31.58 -21.11
CA ALA A 296 -0.73 -31.66 -21.66
C ALA A 296 0.20 -32.48 -20.76
N VAL A 297 0.06 -32.34 -19.44
CA VAL A 297 0.80 -33.15 -18.45
C VAL A 297 0.35 -34.62 -18.52
N ARG A 298 -0.95 -34.89 -18.52
CA ARG A 298 -1.50 -36.27 -18.58
C ARG A 298 -1.08 -36.99 -19.86
N THR A 299 -1.12 -36.31 -21.00
CA THR A 299 -0.76 -36.87 -22.33
C THR A 299 0.74 -36.90 -22.60
N ARG A 300 1.57 -36.37 -21.69
CA ARG A 300 3.03 -36.22 -21.85
C ARG A 300 3.39 -35.53 -23.17
N SER A 301 2.60 -34.52 -23.53
CA SER A 301 2.83 -33.73 -24.74
C SER A 301 4.25 -33.16 -24.77
N ARG A 302 4.87 -33.12 -25.95
CA ARG A 302 6.20 -32.50 -26.14
C ARG A 302 6.21 -31.02 -25.71
N ALA A 303 5.07 -30.34 -25.79
CA ALA A 303 4.89 -28.95 -25.39
C ALA A 303 4.50 -28.77 -23.90
N ALA A 304 4.36 -29.85 -23.13
CA ALA A 304 3.82 -29.78 -21.76
C ALA A 304 4.60 -28.84 -20.84
N LYS A 305 5.95 -28.80 -20.97
CA LYS A 305 6.79 -27.89 -20.18
C LYS A 305 6.46 -26.43 -20.45
N THR A 306 6.35 -26.05 -21.72
CA THR A 306 6.02 -24.68 -22.14
C THR A 306 4.61 -24.30 -21.70
N ILE A 307 3.62 -25.20 -21.86
CA ILE A 307 2.24 -24.96 -21.43
C ILE A 307 2.19 -24.73 -19.91
N VAL A 308 2.82 -25.62 -19.12
CA VAL A 308 2.86 -25.48 -17.65
C VAL A 308 3.49 -24.15 -17.24
N ARG A 309 4.63 -23.79 -17.84
CA ARG A 309 5.33 -22.53 -17.56
C ARG A 309 4.45 -21.32 -17.85
N ASN A 310 3.85 -21.27 -19.03
CA ASN A 310 3.06 -20.12 -19.48
C ASN A 310 1.80 -19.95 -18.62
N THR A 311 1.06 -21.03 -18.37
CA THR A 311 -0.13 -21.01 -17.51
C THR A 311 0.22 -20.56 -16.09
N ASN A 312 1.30 -21.09 -15.49
CA ASN A 312 1.72 -20.67 -14.16
C ASN A 312 2.14 -19.20 -14.11
N THR A 313 2.84 -18.71 -15.15
CA THR A 313 3.28 -17.31 -15.23
C THR A 313 2.08 -16.37 -15.30
N LEU A 314 1.13 -16.63 -16.20
CA LEU A 314 -0.11 -15.85 -16.32
C LEU A 314 -0.93 -15.88 -15.02
N GLN A 315 -1.01 -17.02 -14.35
CA GLN A 315 -1.72 -17.13 -13.07
C GLN A 315 -1.07 -16.27 -11.97
N VAL A 316 0.27 -16.27 -11.86
CA VAL A 316 0.98 -15.43 -10.90
C VAL A 316 0.77 -13.95 -11.21
N MET A 317 0.86 -13.55 -12.48
CA MET A 317 0.60 -12.16 -12.90
C MET A 317 -0.81 -11.72 -12.55
N PHE A 318 -1.81 -12.55 -12.88
CA PHE A 318 -3.21 -12.25 -12.61
C PHE A 318 -3.48 -12.11 -11.11
N SER A 319 -3.00 -13.05 -10.29
CA SER A 319 -3.15 -12.98 -8.84
C SER A 319 -2.43 -11.77 -8.24
N ALA A 320 -1.27 -11.38 -8.78
CA ALA A 320 -0.58 -10.17 -8.37
C ALA A 320 -1.33 -8.90 -8.77
N ALA A 321 -1.86 -8.81 -10.00
CA ALA A 321 -2.63 -7.67 -10.45
C ALA A 321 -3.91 -7.49 -9.61
N GLN A 322 -4.62 -8.59 -9.32
CA GLN A 322 -5.81 -8.58 -8.49
C GLN A 322 -5.50 -8.05 -7.08
N GLU A 323 -4.49 -8.61 -6.41
CA GLU A 323 -4.12 -8.17 -5.07
C GLU A 323 -3.67 -6.70 -5.04
N ARG A 324 -2.92 -6.23 -6.04
CA ARG A 324 -2.55 -4.81 -6.14
C ARG A 324 -3.77 -3.91 -6.30
N SER A 325 -4.75 -4.32 -7.10
CA SER A 325 -6.02 -3.60 -7.25
C SER A 325 -6.77 -3.51 -5.92
N ASP A 326 -6.81 -4.59 -5.15
CA ASP A 326 -7.45 -4.57 -3.82
C ASP A 326 -6.71 -3.69 -2.83
N ILE A 327 -5.37 -3.78 -2.80
CA ILE A 327 -4.56 -2.93 -1.92
C ILE A 327 -4.82 -1.46 -2.22
N LYS A 328 -4.79 -1.08 -3.51
CA LYS A 328 -5.08 0.27 -3.98
C LYS A 328 -6.43 0.78 -3.47
N VAL A 329 -7.51 0.02 -3.68
CA VAL A 329 -8.87 0.46 -3.30
C VAL A 329 -9.04 0.49 -1.78
N VAL A 330 -8.53 -0.52 -1.07
CA VAL A 330 -8.65 -0.58 0.40
C VAL A 330 -7.88 0.54 1.06
N THR A 331 -6.63 0.77 0.66
CA THR A 331 -5.81 1.86 1.21
C THR A 331 -6.47 3.21 0.97
N HIS A 332 -7.02 3.44 -0.22
CA HIS A 332 -7.74 4.67 -0.56
C HIS A 332 -8.98 4.90 0.33
N GLU A 333 -9.93 3.96 0.36
CA GLU A 333 -11.17 4.14 1.11
C GLU A 333 -10.99 4.06 2.63
N ALA A 334 -10.04 3.24 3.11
CA ALA A 334 -9.70 3.22 4.52
C ALA A 334 -9.07 4.55 4.97
N THR A 335 -8.30 5.22 4.10
CA THR A 335 -7.77 6.56 4.39
C THR A 335 -8.90 7.57 4.57
N HIS A 336 -9.92 7.56 3.71
CA HIS A 336 -11.12 8.39 3.88
C HIS A 336 -11.80 8.12 5.24
N GLN A 337 -12.03 6.84 5.53
CA GLN A 337 -12.63 6.43 6.80
C GLN A 337 -11.80 6.88 8.01
N LEU A 338 -10.49 6.68 7.99
CA LEU A 338 -9.59 7.05 9.08
C LEU A 338 -9.52 8.56 9.25
N ALA A 339 -9.34 9.33 8.17
CA ALA A 339 -9.33 10.78 8.23
C ALA A 339 -10.64 11.34 8.82
N GLY A 340 -11.78 10.73 8.48
CA GLY A 340 -13.09 11.09 9.03
C GLY A 340 -13.31 10.73 10.50
N ASN A 341 -12.60 9.74 11.04
CA ASN A 341 -12.77 9.22 12.41
C ASN A 341 -11.63 9.59 13.37
N THR A 342 -10.58 10.25 12.87
CA THR A 342 -9.40 10.67 13.66
C THR A 342 -9.38 12.18 13.91
N GLY A 343 -10.46 12.89 13.55
CA GLY A 343 -10.55 14.35 13.67
C GLY A 343 -9.78 15.13 12.60
N LEU A 344 -8.99 14.45 11.76
CA LEU A 344 -8.16 15.09 10.73
C LEU A 344 -9.01 15.80 9.66
N LEU A 345 -9.99 15.09 9.09
CA LEU A 345 -10.93 15.59 8.08
C LEU A 345 -12.35 15.24 8.53
N PRO A 346 -12.91 15.97 9.52
CA PRO A 346 -14.10 15.52 10.23
C PRO A 346 -15.35 15.51 9.35
N ARG A 347 -16.19 14.47 9.53
CA ARG A 347 -17.38 14.17 8.70
C ARG A 347 -18.45 15.27 8.63
N HIS A 348 -18.44 16.21 9.57
CA HIS A 348 -19.42 17.30 9.63
C HIS A 348 -19.06 18.48 8.73
N VAL A 349 -17.83 18.54 8.21
CA VAL A 349 -17.39 19.58 7.28
C VAL A 349 -17.38 19.02 5.86
N ARG A 350 -17.86 19.80 4.90
CA ARG A 350 -17.70 19.47 3.49
C ARG A 350 -16.28 19.80 3.03
N ILE A 351 -15.37 18.83 3.17
CA ILE A 351 -13.98 18.98 2.75
C ILE A 351 -13.88 19.10 1.21
N PRO A 352 -13.01 19.98 0.67
CA PRO A 352 -12.75 20.06 -0.78
C PRO A 352 -12.22 18.75 -1.35
N ASN A 353 -12.59 18.42 -2.59
CA ASN A 353 -12.19 17.16 -3.21
C ASN A 353 -10.68 16.98 -3.28
N TRP A 354 -9.93 18.02 -3.64
CA TRP A 354 -8.47 17.94 -3.69
C TRP A 354 -7.85 17.52 -2.35
N ALA A 355 -8.41 17.98 -1.22
CA ALA A 355 -7.82 17.81 0.10
C ALA A 355 -7.97 16.37 0.61
N HIS A 356 -9.19 15.81 0.52
CA HIS A 356 -9.44 14.42 0.96
C HIS A 356 -8.99 13.38 -0.09
N GLU A 357 -9.22 13.62 -1.39
CA GLU A 357 -8.75 12.70 -2.44
C GLU A 357 -7.23 12.74 -2.61
N GLY A 358 -6.61 13.91 -2.43
CA GLY A 358 -5.16 14.05 -2.42
C GLY A 358 -4.54 13.23 -1.27
N LEU A 359 -5.14 13.25 -0.08
CA LEU A 359 -4.70 12.43 1.04
C LEU A 359 -4.87 10.94 0.75
N ALA A 360 -6.06 10.52 0.32
CA ALA A 360 -6.36 9.14 0.01
C ALA A 360 -5.44 8.58 -1.09
N THR A 361 -5.14 9.37 -2.12
CA THR A 361 -4.19 8.98 -3.18
C THR A 361 -2.73 9.00 -2.75
N TYR A 362 -2.34 9.76 -1.72
CA TYR A 362 -0.99 9.70 -1.13
C TYR A 362 -0.78 8.41 -0.32
N PHE A 363 -1.81 7.98 0.41
CA PHE A 363 -1.81 6.70 1.15
C PHE A 363 -2.08 5.49 0.26
N GLU A 364 -2.61 5.70 -0.94
CA GLU A 364 -2.83 4.66 -1.94
C GLU A 364 -1.51 3.99 -2.34
N ALA A 365 -1.34 2.71 -1.99
CA ALA A 365 -0.15 1.98 -2.40
C ALA A 365 -0.11 1.87 -3.94
N PRO A 366 1.00 2.25 -4.60
CA PRO A 366 1.05 2.25 -6.06
C PRO A 366 0.90 0.85 -6.63
N ALA A 367 0.19 0.73 -7.76
CA ALA A 367 0.03 -0.54 -8.48
C ALA A 367 1.34 -1.07 -9.07
N GLU A 368 2.37 -0.23 -9.20
CA GLU A 368 3.64 -0.57 -9.81
C GLU A 368 4.83 -0.50 -8.86
N ALA A 369 4.65 0.07 -7.66
CA ALA A 369 5.72 0.12 -6.70
C ALA A 369 6.07 -1.30 -6.32
N THR A 370 7.32 -1.65 -6.63
CA THR A 370 8.01 -2.84 -6.13
C THR A 370 7.88 -2.96 -4.62
N TRP A 371 7.82 -1.79 -3.99
CA TRP A 371 7.73 -1.57 -2.58
C TRP A 371 6.36 -0.99 -2.31
N SER A 372 5.40 -1.82 -1.90
CA SER A 372 4.13 -1.32 -1.40
C SER A 372 4.43 -0.45 -0.18
N GLY A 373 4.13 0.84 -0.26
CA GLY A 373 4.49 1.83 0.74
C GLY A 373 3.58 3.05 0.64
N VAL A 374 3.31 3.69 1.78
CA VAL A 374 2.57 4.95 1.87
C VAL A 374 3.50 6.09 1.47
N GLY A 375 3.02 7.00 0.62
CA GLY A 375 3.83 8.10 0.10
C GLY A 375 4.82 7.70 -1.00
N ALA A 376 4.85 6.43 -1.41
CA ALA A 376 5.61 5.98 -2.56
C ALA A 376 5.09 6.66 -3.85
N VAL A 377 5.99 6.90 -4.79
CA VAL A 377 5.64 7.62 -6.02
C VAL A 377 4.72 6.75 -6.89
N ASN A 378 3.48 7.19 -7.03
CA ASN A 378 2.45 6.48 -7.79
C ASN A 378 2.55 6.84 -9.27
N LYS A 379 3.09 5.92 -10.09
CA LYS A 379 3.32 6.18 -11.53
C LYS A 379 2.06 6.62 -12.26
N ASP A 380 0.93 5.95 -12.01
CA ASP A 380 -0.35 6.32 -12.65
C ASP A 380 -0.72 7.77 -12.35
N ARG A 381 -0.59 8.19 -11.08
CA ARG A 381 -0.91 9.56 -10.65
C ARG A 381 0.10 10.57 -11.21
N LEU A 382 1.38 10.21 -11.21
CA LEU A 382 2.46 11.03 -11.76
C LEU A 382 2.30 11.25 -13.27
N ASP A 383 1.94 10.21 -14.02
CA ASP A 383 1.70 10.31 -15.47
C ASP A 383 0.46 11.17 -15.76
N LYS A 384 -0.60 11.05 -14.95
CA LYS A 384 -1.78 11.92 -15.06
C LYS A 384 -1.48 13.37 -14.69
N TYR A 385 -0.61 13.59 -13.70
CA TYR A 385 -0.09 14.93 -13.39
C TYR A 385 0.69 15.50 -14.57
N ARG A 386 1.71 14.76 -15.06
CA ARG A 386 2.60 15.19 -16.15
C ARG A 386 1.84 15.52 -17.43
N ALA A 387 0.83 14.74 -17.76
CA ALA A 387 -0.02 14.96 -18.94
C ALA A 387 -0.81 16.27 -18.91
N LEU A 388 -1.11 16.82 -17.71
CA LEU A 388 -1.76 18.13 -17.57
C LEU A 388 -0.77 19.23 -17.18
N ALA A 389 0.46 18.90 -16.82
CA ALA A 389 1.43 19.87 -16.30
C ALA A 389 1.78 20.99 -17.29
N GLU A 390 1.69 20.75 -18.60
CA GLU A 390 1.92 21.80 -19.62
C GLU A 390 0.82 22.87 -19.64
N ASP A 391 -0.39 22.54 -19.17
CA ASP A 391 -1.50 23.47 -19.03
C ASP A 391 -1.36 24.25 -17.72
N VAL A 392 -0.59 25.33 -17.75
CA VAL A 392 -0.30 26.15 -16.57
C VAL A 392 -1.52 26.85 -15.97
N ASP A 393 -2.59 27.03 -16.75
CA ASP A 393 -3.82 27.70 -16.31
C ASP A 393 -4.68 26.77 -15.45
N HIS A 394 -4.60 25.45 -15.68
CA HIS A 394 -5.33 24.43 -14.92
C HIS A 394 -4.42 23.56 -14.01
N SER A 395 -3.09 23.64 -14.16
CA SER A 395 -2.08 22.96 -13.32
C SER A 395 -1.30 23.96 -12.48
N ASN A 396 -2.01 24.64 -11.57
CA ASN A 396 -1.48 25.57 -10.57
C ASN A 396 -2.21 25.40 -9.23
N ILE A 397 -1.60 25.91 -8.16
CA ILE A 397 -2.13 25.76 -6.79
C ILE A 397 -3.53 26.37 -6.68
N ASP A 398 -3.77 27.59 -7.18
CA ASP A 398 -5.05 28.28 -7.08
C ASP A 398 -6.20 27.43 -7.66
N PHE A 399 -6.00 26.83 -8.84
CA PHE A 399 -7.00 25.99 -9.50
C PHE A 399 -7.28 24.67 -8.73
N ILE A 400 -6.28 24.12 -8.06
CA ILE A 400 -6.41 22.88 -7.29
C ILE A 400 -7.07 23.17 -5.95
N VAL A 401 -6.58 24.15 -5.18
CA VAL A 401 -7.02 24.40 -3.81
C VAL A 401 -8.43 24.98 -3.74
N THR A 402 -8.88 25.63 -4.81
CA THR A 402 -10.28 26.08 -5.00
C THR A 402 -11.21 24.99 -5.50
N ASP A 403 -10.72 23.74 -5.60
CA ASP A 403 -11.44 22.55 -6.06
C ASP A 403 -11.92 22.60 -7.52
N GLN A 404 -11.54 23.64 -8.27
CA GLN A 404 -11.96 23.82 -9.67
C GLN A 404 -11.52 22.66 -10.55
N ILE A 405 -10.37 22.05 -10.25
CA ILE A 405 -9.87 20.86 -10.95
C ILE A 405 -10.85 19.69 -10.93
N PHE A 406 -11.62 19.52 -9.85
CA PHE A 406 -12.68 18.51 -9.76
C PHE A 406 -14.02 19.03 -10.25
N MET A 407 -14.39 20.27 -9.90
CA MET A 407 -15.69 20.85 -10.28
C MET A 407 -15.87 20.94 -11.80
N LEU A 408 -14.80 21.26 -12.53
CA LEU A 408 -14.82 21.42 -13.99
C LEU A 408 -14.51 20.12 -14.75
N ALA A 409 -14.22 19.02 -14.05
CA ALA A 409 -13.93 17.72 -14.65
C ALA A 409 -15.21 17.03 -15.16
N GLY A 410 -15.61 17.40 -16.39
CA GLY A 410 -16.83 16.92 -17.04
C GLY A 410 -16.79 15.48 -17.58
N SER A 411 -15.65 14.78 -17.48
CA SER A 411 -15.49 13.40 -17.96
C SER A 411 -14.70 12.53 -16.97
N HIS A 412 -14.83 11.21 -17.08
CA HIS A 412 -14.03 10.27 -16.28
C HIS A 412 -12.52 10.50 -16.47
N ASN A 413 -12.06 10.67 -17.72
CA ASN A 413 -10.64 10.93 -17.97
C ASN A 413 -10.18 12.27 -17.38
N ALA A 414 -11.00 13.33 -17.45
CA ALA A 414 -10.68 14.60 -16.81
C ALA A 414 -10.55 14.45 -15.28
N ARG A 415 -11.40 13.64 -14.65
CA ARG A 415 -11.28 13.33 -13.21
C ARG A 415 -9.99 12.59 -12.89
N LEU A 416 -9.51 11.69 -13.75
CA LEU A 416 -8.22 11.03 -13.55
C LEU A 416 -7.05 12.04 -13.51
N HIS A 417 -7.11 13.11 -14.31
CA HIS A 417 -6.14 14.20 -14.22
C HIS A 417 -6.31 15.03 -12.94
N ALA A 418 -7.55 15.26 -12.48
CA ALA A 418 -7.82 15.92 -11.21
C ALA A 418 -7.22 15.17 -10.01
N TYR A 419 -7.41 13.85 -9.96
CA TYR A 419 -6.72 12.99 -8.99
C TYR A 419 -5.20 13.08 -9.11
N GLY A 420 -4.65 13.13 -10.33
CA GLY A 420 -3.21 13.29 -10.55
C GLY A 420 -2.67 14.62 -9.99
N GLN A 421 -3.38 15.72 -10.22
CA GLN A 421 -3.00 17.04 -9.69
C GLN A 421 -3.13 17.11 -8.16
N ALA A 422 -4.22 16.58 -7.60
CA ALA A 422 -4.43 16.52 -6.15
C ALA A 422 -3.37 15.67 -5.44
N TRP A 423 -3.10 14.47 -5.98
CA TRP A 423 -2.00 13.62 -5.49
C TRP A 423 -0.66 14.35 -5.55
N ALA A 424 -0.34 15.00 -6.67
CA ALA A 424 0.93 15.68 -6.85
C ALA A 424 1.11 16.85 -5.87
N LEU A 425 0.05 17.64 -5.62
CA LEU A 425 0.10 18.70 -4.62
C LEU A 425 0.24 18.11 -3.22
N THR A 426 -0.59 17.13 -2.85
CA THR A 426 -0.50 16.49 -1.53
C THR A 426 0.85 15.84 -1.28
N HIS A 427 1.44 15.18 -2.28
CA HIS A 427 2.77 14.57 -2.16
C HIS A 427 3.84 15.62 -1.83
N PHE A 428 3.86 16.74 -2.56
CA PHE A 428 4.73 17.86 -2.26
C PHE A 428 4.49 18.45 -0.86
N LEU A 429 3.23 18.63 -0.46
CA LEU A 429 2.91 19.18 0.86
C LEU A 429 3.30 18.23 1.99
N MET A 430 3.08 16.92 1.83
CA MET A 430 3.47 15.90 2.82
C MET A 430 4.98 15.79 2.98
N GLU A 431 5.76 15.92 1.90
CA GLU A 431 7.21 15.75 1.95
C GLU A 431 7.97 17.04 2.26
N ASN A 432 7.42 18.22 1.95
CA ASN A 432 8.13 19.50 2.06
C ASN A 432 7.48 20.52 2.99
N HIS A 433 6.18 20.39 3.28
CA HIS A 433 5.40 21.39 4.04
C HIS A 433 4.41 20.74 5.02
N PHE A 434 4.82 19.64 5.65
CA PHE A 434 3.94 18.82 6.48
C PHE A 434 3.28 19.60 7.63
N PRO A 435 4.00 20.44 8.41
CA PRO A 435 3.38 21.23 9.47
C PRO A 435 2.30 22.20 8.97
N GLU A 436 2.56 22.88 7.85
CA GLU A 436 1.60 23.79 7.22
C GLU A 436 0.40 23.04 6.66
N PHE A 437 0.60 21.83 6.12
CA PHE A 437 -0.48 21.00 5.62
C PHE A 437 -1.41 20.48 6.72
N VAL A 438 -0.84 20.05 7.84
CA VAL A 438 -1.62 19.69 9.04
C VAL A 438 -2.37 20.90 9.58
N LYS A 439 -1.74 22.08 9.59
CA LYS A 439 -2.41 23.35 9.94
C LYS A 439 -3.58 23.65 8.99
N TYR A 440 -3.42 23.44 7.69
CA TYR A 440 -4.48 23.61 6.70
C TYR A 440 -5.67 22.68 7.00
N TYR A 441 -5.43 21.40 7.26
CA TYR A 441 -6.47 20.46 7.68
C TYR A 441 -7.16 20.88 8.98
N ALA A 442 -6.40 21.32 9.98
CA ALA A 442 -6.96 21.82 11.23
C ALA A 442 -7.85 23.06 11.01
N LEU A 443 -7.51 23.94 10.07
CA LEU A 443 -8.34 25.09 9.71
C LEU A 443 -9.63 24.67 9.00
N LEU A 444 -9.56 23.71 8.07
CA LEU A 444 -10.75 23.13 7.44
C LEU A 444 -11.66 22.45 8.47
N ALA A 445 -11.10 21.68 9.40
CA ALA A 445 -11.83 20.96 10.43
C ALA A 445 -12.61 21.88 11.39
N GLN A 446 -12.21 23.16 11.52
CA GLN A 446 -12.87 24.16 12.35
C GLN A 446 -14.04 24.87 11.65
N MET A 447 -14.26 24.61 10.35
CA MET A 447 -15.29 25.28 9.58
C MET A 447 -16.70 24.82 9.99
N PRO A 448 -17.70 25.73 10.04
CA PRO A 448 -19.07 25.34 10.35
C PRO A 448 -19.65 24.36 9.31
N PRO A 449 -20.49 23.37 9.71
CA PRO A 449 -21.10 22.41 8.78
C PRO A 449 -21.91 23.03 7.64
N ASP A 450 -22.50 24.20 7.88
CA ASP A 450 -23.39 24.93 6.98
C ASP A 450 -22.67 25.96 6.11
N ILE A 451 -21.35 26.11 6.25
CA ILE A 451 -20.62 27.07 5.43
C ILE A 451 -20.50 26.59 3.98
N THR A 452 -20.65 27.52 3.04
CA THR A 452 -20.29 27.28 1.64
C THR A 452 -18.81 27.62 1.45
N LEU A 453 -17.99 26.60 1.19
CA LEU A 453 -16.59 26.77 0.83
C LEU A 453 -16.46 27.17 -0.65
N ASN A 454 -16.67 28.46 -0.93
CA ASN A 454 -16.42 29.02 -2.26
C ASN A 454 -14.91 29.21 -2.51
N PRO A 455 -14.48 29.48 -3.76
CA PRO A 455 -13.06 29.64 -4.09
C PRO A 455 -12.34 30.68 -3.23
N GLU A 456 -12.97 31.82 -2.92
CA GLU A 456 -12.37 32.89 -2.13
C GLU A 456 -12.07 32.43 -0.69
N VAL A 457 -13.02 31.76 -0.05
CA VAL A 457 -12.85 31.20 1.30
C VAL A 457 -11.78 30.11 1.31
N LEU A 458 -11.76 29.25 0.29
CA LEU A 458 -10.74 28.18 0.18
C LEU A 458 -9.33 28.74 0.05
N LEU A 459 -9.15 29.80 -0.74
CA LEU A 459 -7.86 30.50 -0.86
C LEU A 459 -7.46 31.15 0.47
N GLU A 460 -8.39 31.82 1.16
CA GLU A 460 -8.09 32.43 2.46
C GLU A 460 -7.64 31.38 3.50
N ILE A 461 -8.32 30.23 3.55
CA ILE A 461 -7.92 29.13 4.44
C ILE A 461 -6.54 28.59 4.08
N PHE A 462 -6.25 28.44 2.78
CA PHE A 462 -4.95 27.99 2.31
C PHE A 462 -3.84 29.00 2.65
N ASP A 463 -4.06 30.29 2.37
CA ASP A 463 -3.11 31.37 2.64
C ASP A 463 -2.81 31.51 4.14
N ARG A 464 -3.80 31.27 5.01
CA ARG A 464 -3.57 31.24 6.47
C ARG A 464 -2.61 30.13 6.89
N ALA A 465 -2.52 29.03 6.14
CA ALA A 465 -1.62 27.94 6.42
C ALA A 465 -0.23 28.14 5.77
N PHE A 466 -0.19 28.50 4.49
CA PHE A 466 1.02 28.50 3.65
C PHE A 466 1.57 29.89 3.28
N GLY A 467 0.81 30.96 3.53
CA GLY A 467 1.11 32.33 3.09
C GLY A 467 0.52 32.64 1.71
N GLU A 468 0.54 33.93 1.34
CA GLU A 468 -0.14 34.46 0.14
C GLU A 468 0.67 34.30 -1.17
N ASP A 469 1.97 33.97 -1.10
CA ASP A 469 2.83 33.82 -2.30
C ASP A 469 2.68 32.45 -2.99
N ARG A 470 1.46 32.17 -3.45
CA ARG A 470 1.12 30.92 -4.13
C ARG A 470 1.81 30.75 -5.48
N LYS A 471 2.28 31.85 -6.10
CA LYS A 471 3.02 31.80 -7.37
C LYS A 471 4.39 31.17 -7.18
N THR A 472 5.13 31.61 -6.16
CA THR A 472 6.42 30.99 -5.81
C THR A 472 6.23 29.53 -5.43
N MET A 473 5.25 29.23 -4.57
CA MET A 473 4.93 27.86 -4.19
C MET A 473 4.56 26.98 -5.39
N THR A 474 3.82 27.52 -6.38
CA THR A 474 3.52 26.79 -7.63
C THR A 474 4.79 26.48 -8.43
N MET A 475 5.77 27.39 -8.48
CA MET A 475 7.05 27.14 -9.15
C MET A 475 7.87 26.06 -8.43
N GLU A 476 7.91 26.10 -7.10
CA GLU A 476 8.60 25.11 -6.25
C GLU A 476 7.96 23.72 -6.41
N TRP A 477 6.64 23.64 -6.30
CA TRP A 477 5.89 22.42 -6.52
C TRP A 477 6.17 21.82 -7.90
N ARG A 478 6.11 22.62 -8.98
CA ARG A 478 6.40 22.15 -10.34
C ARG A 478 7.86 21.72 -10.49
N ALA A 479 8.80 22.38 -9.80
CA ALA A 479 10.21 21.97 -9.80
C ALA A 479 10.41 20.62 -9.10
N TYR A 480 9.78 20.43 -7.94
CA TYR A 480 9.72 19.18 -7.21
C TYR A 480 9.18 18.03 -8.08
N MET A 481 8.03 18.23 -8.72
CA MET A 481 7.39 17.20 -9.54
C MET A 481 8.18 16.82 -10.80
N ARG A 482 9.02 17.73 -11.35
CA ARG A 482 9.92 17.40 -12.47
C ARG A 482 11.04 16.44 -12.06
N GLY A 483 11.50 16.51 -10.81
CA GLY A 483 12.56 15.65 -10.28
C GLY A 483 12.06 14.32 -9.70
N LEU A 484 10.75 14.18 -9.49
CA LEU A 484 10.16 13.02 -8.83
C LEU A 484 10.23 11.76 -9.73
N LYS A 485 10.76 10.67 -9.16
CA LYS A 485 10.95 9.37 -9.82
C LYS A 485 10.37 8.25 -8.97
N THR A 486 9.90 7.20 -9.62
CA THR A 486 9.47 5.95 -8.99
C THR A 486 10.65 5.17 -8.43
N ASP A 487 10.41 4.31 -7.44
CA ASP A 487 11.46 3.45 -6.87
C ASP A 487 12.09 2.54 -7.94
N PHE A 488 11.32 2.12 -8.94
CA PHE A 488 11.81 1.32 -10.05
C PHE A 488 12.76 2.12 -10.95
N GLU A 489 12.42 3.38 -11.28
CA GLU A 489 13.32 4.29 -12.01
C GLU A 489 14.60 4.53 -11.21
N ILE A 490 14.51 4.75 -9.89
CA ILE A 490 15.69 4.94 -9.03
C ILE A 490 16.56 3.68 -8.98
N ALA A 491 15.96 2.50 -8.86
CA ALA A 491 16.69 1.23 -8.77
C ALA A 491 17.42 0.90 -10.07
N THR A 492 16.79 1.15 -11.22
CA THR A 492 17.36 0.87 -12.55
C THR A 492 18.38 1.90 -13.02
N GLU A 493 18.33 3.14 -12.51
CA GLU A 493 19.37 4.15 -12.77
C GLU A 493 20.66 3.87 -11.98
N LYS A 494 20.56 3.44 -10.72
CA LYS A 494 21.73 3.15 -9.88
C LYS A 494 22.59 2.00 -10.39
N GLU A 495 21.98 0.94 -10.94
CA GLU A 495 22.76 -0.16 -11.54
C GLU A 495 23.58 0.32 -12.75
N LYS A 496 23.07 1.29 -13.53
CA LYS A 496 23.82 1.84 -14.67
C LYS A 496 25.01 2.69 -14.27
N GLU A 497 24.94 3.37 -13.12
CA GLU A 497 26.06 4.14 -12.57
C GLU A 497 27.13 3.24 -11.92
N ASP A 498 26.76 2.08 -11.38
CA ASP A 498 27.71 1.11 -10.79
C ASP A 498 28.42 0.23 -11.84
N ASP A 499 27.88 0.16 -13.07
CA ASP A 499 28.44 -0.58 -14.21
C ASP A 499 29.37 0.28 -15.13
N GLU A 500 29.43 1.60 -14.94
CA GLU A 500 30.37 2.54 -15.58
C GLU A 500 31.62 2.81 -14.73
#